data_AF-A0A183K866-F1
#
_entry.id   AF-A0A183K866-F1
#
_cell.length_a   1.000
_cell.length_b   1.000
_cell.length_c   1.000
_cell.angle_alpha   90.00
_cell.angle_beta   90.00
_cell.angle_gamma   90.00
#
_symmetry.space_group_name_H-M   'P 1'
#
loop_
_entity.id
_entity.type
_entity.pdbx_description
1 polymer ?
#
loop_
_entity_poly.entity_id
_entity_poly.type
_entity_poly.pdbx_seq_one_letter_code
_entity_poly.pdbx_strand_id
1 'polypeptide(L)'
;MSPFTVEIMSETPTSLLVIGAGLPRTGTTSMKKALEIIYNQPCYHGYELVTRKQCDIAKWQMLVDEVRTTGSEGKIHKCLSEILDCYVGVTDAQSCAFYRELMSTYPDSKVVLTVRDKNDWLASFRQVVMPKSDDPRKIHMDEGKRRAGIPIELDILLTDSLKLAFQKEDIDFDDDAMLLECYEKYIKALQENIPSERLLVHRFGDGWEPLCRFLNVDVPANISYPVANNQSDLQRLRELIKNANYLNPDKETRNQALLVIQCAETVEISSSSTDFSLTHFDKLWSSFCIVIRARNYIVAVWVKSIVEIMCETPTSLLIIGAGLPRTGTMSMKKALETIFSQPCYHGFEIMTGKQFDIPKWQMLVDEVRTTHCEEKIHRYLSEILYCYVAVTDVPSCAFYRELMNIHPYAKVVLTVRDKDDWLNSFRQVIMPKSDDPSKKQFEEAKRLAGVPIEWDKLLTDSLKLAFQKEDIDFDDDAMLLECYEKHNKTLQENIPPTRLLVHRLGDGWEPLCRFLNVDVPANIPYPKMNQLSDMIKLRDLIKKFGSVEEVARMHPGIM
;
A
#
# COMPACT_ATOMS: atom_id res chain seq x y z
N MET A 1 47.05 -2.95 -11.46
CA MET A 1 46.12 -2.61 -10.37
C MET A 1 44.78 -2.32 -11.01
N SER A 2 43.87 -3.29 -10.91
CA SER A 2 42.54 -3.22 -11.51
C SER A 2 41.64 -2.33 -10.64
N PRO A 3 40.81 -1.44 -11.22
CA PRO A 3 39.75 -0.80 -10.45
C PRO A 3 38.71 -1.86 -10.08
N PHE A 4 38.34 -1.89 -8.80
CA PHE A 4 37.25 -2.70 -8.29
C PHE A 4 35.93 -2.16 -8.87
N THR A 5 35.39 -2.85 -9.87
CA THR A 5 33.97 -2.80 -10.21
C THR A 5 33.21 -3.39 -9.04
N VAL A 6 32.62 -2.52 -8.21
CA VAL A 6 31.50 -2.91 -7.37
C VAL A 6 30.37 -3.17 -8.35
N GLU A 7 30.01 -4.45 -8.53
CA GLU A 7 28.71 -4.82 -9.07
C GLU A 7 27.66 -4.21 -8.15
N ILE A 8 27.18 -3.02 -8.52
CA ILE A 8 25.89 -2.55 -8.07
C ILE A 8 24.93 -3.58 -8.64
N MET A 9 24.48 -4.52 -7.79
CA MET A 9 23.32 -5.34 -8.09
C MET A 9 22.26 -4.37 -8.61
N SER A 10 21.91 -4.51 -9.89
CA SER A 10 20.88 -3.74 -10.54
C SER A 10 19.71 -3.62 -9.58
N GLU A 11 19.42 -2.40 -9.15
CA GLU A 11 18.26 -2.13 -8.32
C GLU A 11 17.05 -2.61 -9.12
N THR A 12 16.47 -3.75 -8.75
CA THR A 12 15.13 -4.09 -9.18
C THR A 12 14.21 -3.24 -8.32
N PRO A 13 13.61 -2.14 -8.83
CA PRO A 13 12.37 -1.64 -8.23
C PRO A 13 11.46 -2.86 -8.04
N THR A 14 10.79 -2.98 -6.89
CA THR A 14 9.94 -4.13 -6.50
C THR A 14 9.22 -4.68 -7.72
N SER A 15 9.83 -5.68 -8.36
CA SER A 15 9.44 -6.09 -9.70
C SER A 15 8.35 -7.10 -9.49
N LEU A 16 7.18 -6.87 -10.05
CA LEU A 16 6.11 -7.86 -10.05
C LEU A 16 6.67 -9.20 -10.50
N LEU A 17 6.78 -10.20 -9.61
CA LEU A 17 7.44 -11.47 -9.92
C LEU A 17 6.45 -12.48 -10.51
N VAL A 18 5.18 -12.40 -10.09
CA VAL A 18 4.16 -13.37 -10.47
C VAL A 18 2.88 -12.69 -10.98
N ILE A 19 2.51 -13.04 -12.21
CA ILE A 19 1.23 -12.66 -12.82
C ILE A 19 0.27 -13.84 -12.71
N GLY A 20 -0.71 -13.72 -11.82
CA GLY A 20 -1.78 -14.71 -11.64
C GLY A 20 -2.88 -14.51 -12.67
N ALA A 21 -2.78 -15.13 -13.85
CA ALA A 21 -3.75 -14.96 -14.94
C ALA A 21 -5.05 -15.79 -14.78
N GLY A 22 -5.29 -16.36 -13.59
CA GLY A 22 -6.53 -17.08 -13.31
C GLY A 22 -7.75 -16.17 -13.29
N LEU A 23 -8.84 -16.59 -13.93
CA LEU A 23 -10.14 -15.91 -13.84
C LEU A 23 -10.68 -15.93 -12.39
N PRO A 24 -11.56 -15.00 -11.99
CA PRO A 24 -12.20 -15.05 -10.69
C PRO A 24 -12.83 -16.41 -10.42
N ARG A 25 -12.76 -16.86 -9.15
CA ARG A 25 -13.27 -18.17 -8.67
C ARG A 25 -12.50 -19.42 -9.13
N THR A 26 -11.33 -19.25 -9.73
CA THR A 26 -10.42 -20.37 -10.06
C THR A 26 -9.42 -20.73 -8.96
N GLY A 27 -9.45 -20.03 -7.80
CA GLY A 27 -8.49 -20.21 -6.71
C GLY A 27 -7.57 -18.99 -6.50
N THR A 28 -7.92 -17.84 -7.08
CA THR A 28 -7.13 -16.59 -7.06
C THR A 28 -6.79 -16.12 -5.65
N THR A 29 -7.72 -16.22 -4.69
CA THR A 29 -7.47 -15.85 -3.28
C THR A 29 -6.47 -16.79 -2.58
N SER A 30 -6.55 -18.09 -2.85
CA SER A 30 -5.56 -19.05 -2.35
C SER A 30 -4.19 -18.80 -2.95
N MET A 31 -4.12 -18.50 -4.25
CA MET A 31 -2.88 -18.14 -4.93
C MET A 31 -2.28 -16.85 -4.35
N LYS A 32 -3.09 -15.81 -4.13
CA LYS A 32 -2.66 -14.58 -3.44
C LYS A 32 -1.95 -14.91 -2.12
N LYS A 33 -2.60 -15.66 -1.24
CA LYS A 33 -2.03 -16.05 0.06
C LYS A 33 -0.76 -16.90 -0.10
N ALA A 34 -0.73 -17.80 -1.08
CA ALA A 34 0.44 -18.64 -1.32
C ALA A 34 1.66 -17.80 -1.72
N LEU A 35 1.46 -16.80 -2.59
CA LEU A 35 2.51 -15.85 -2.99
C LEU A 35 2.96 -14.98 -1.82
N GLU A 36 2.02 -14.51 -0.99
CA GLU A 36 2.35 -13.73 0.22
C GLU A 36 3.19 -14.54 1.22
N ILE A 37 2.90 -15.84 1.38
CA ILE A 37 3.71 -16.75 2.21
C ILE A 37 5.10 -16.98 1.62
N ILE A 38 5.21 -17.22 0.31
CA ILE A 38 6.48 -17.51 -0.37
C ILE A 38 7.43 -16.32 -0.29
N TYR A 39 6.92 -15.12 -0.61
CA TYR A 39 7.75 -13.94 -0.81
C TYR A 39 7.78 -13.00 0.40
N ASN A 40 6.94 -13.24 1.40
CA ASN A 40 6.73 -12.33 2.54
C ASN A 40 6.48 -10.88 2.07
N GLN A 41 5.76 -10.74 0.98
CA GLN A 41 5.43 -9.46 0.34
C GLN A 41 3.98 -9.48 -0.15
N PRO A 42 3.30 -8.31 -0.19
CA PRO A 42 1.89 -8.23 -0.59
C PRO A 42 1.65 -8.72 -2.01
N CYS A 43 0.52 -9.40 -2.24
CA CYS A 43 0.04 -9.75 -3.57
C CYS A 43 -1.28 -9.01 -3.87
N TYR A 44 -1.35 -8.28 -4.98
CA TYR A 44 -2.54 -7.55 -5.36
C TYR A 44 -3.67 -8.53 -5.73
N HIS A 45 -4.91 -8.21 -5.34
CA HIS A 45 -6.10 -8.98 -5.66
C HIS A 45 -7.30 -8.03 -5.74
N GLY A 46 -8.39 -8.44 -6.40
CA GLY A 46 -9.64 -7.67 -6.43
C GLY A 46 -10.23 -7.29 -5.06
N TYR A 47 -9.78 -7.91 -3.96
CA TYR A 47 -10.19 -7.52 -2.60
C TYR A 47 -9.57 -6.20 -2.14
N GLU A 48 -8.39 -5.84 -2.67
CA GLU A 48 -7.75 -4.56 -2.36
C GLU A 48 -8.68 -3.41 -2.77
N LEU A 49 -9.35 -3.52 -3.93
CA LEU A 49 -10.32 -2.53 -4.42
C LEU A 49 -11.53 -2.33 -3.52
N VAL A 50 -11.91 -3.34 -2.74
CA VAL A 50 -13.07 -3.25 -1.85
C VAL A 50 -12.67 -2.77 -0.46
N THR A 51 -11.50 -3.20 0.00
CA THR A 51 -11.13 -3.12 1.41
C THR A 51 -10.19 -1.97 1.74
N ARG A 52 -9.32 -1.56 0.80
CA ARG A 52 -8.20 -0.66 1.10
C ARG A 52 -7.92 0.37 0.01
N LYS A 53 -8.06 0.01 -1.26
CA LYS A 53 -7.69 0.81 -2.43
C LYS A 53 -8.88 1.09 -3.35
N GLN A 54 -10.00 1.56 -2.79
CA GLN A 54 -11.19 1.91 -3.58
C GLN A 54 -10.90 2.97 -4.67
N CYS A 55 -9.93 3.86 -4.45
CA CYS A 55 -9.53 4.84 -5.46
C CYS A 55 -8.95 4.20 -6.73
N ASP A 56 -8.39 2.99 -6.63
CA ASP A 56 -7.75 2.33 -7.76
C ASP A 56 -8.81 1.82 -8.77
N ILE A 57 -10.09 1.77 -8.38
CA ILE A 57 -11.19 1.46 -9.31
C ILE A 57 -11.17 2.42 -10.50
N ALA A 58 -11.01 3.73 -10.23
CA ALA A 58 -10.91 4.73 -11.29
C ALA A 58 -9.64 4.54 -12.14
N LYS A 59 -8.51 4.21 -11.52
CA LYS A 59 -7.24 4.00 -12.23
C LYS A 59 -7.30 2.77 -13.15
N TRP A 60 -7.86 1.67 -12.67
CA TRP A 60 -8.07 0.47 -13.47
C TRP A 60 -9.07 0.71 -14.61
N GLN A 61 -10.13 1.49 -14.37
CA GLN A 61 -11.06 1.85 -15.45
C GLN A 61 -10.38 2.72 -16.52
N MET A 62 -9.57 3.70 -16.12
CA MET A 62 -8.77 4.49 -17.06
C MET A 62 -7.83 3.59 -17.88
N LEU A 63 -7.26 2.54 -17.27
CA LEU A 63 -6.41 1.60 -17.97
C LEU A 63 -7.18 0.72 -18.97
N VAL A 64 -8.39 0.26 -18.60
CA VAL A 64 -9.30 -0.43 -19.52
C VAL A 64 -9.57 0.45 -20.75
N ASP A 65 -9.91 1.72 -20.51
CA ASP A 65 -10.25 2.66 -21.57
C ASP A 65 -9.03 2.96 -22.47
N GLU A 66 -7.83 3.13 -21.91
CA GLU A 66 -6.60 3.36 -22.68
C GLU A 66 -6.25 2.14 -23.55
N VAL A 67 -6.37 0.91 -23.02
CA VAL A 67 -6.14 -0.33 -23.80
C VAL A 67 -7.14 -0.46 -24.94
N ARG A 68 -8.42 -0.13 -24.71
CA ARG A 68 -9.47 -0.21 -25.74
C ARG A 68 -9.36 0.85 -26.83
N THR A 69 -8.84 2.04 -26.51
CA THR A 69 -8.92 3.20 -27.42
C THR A 69 -7.61 3.50 -28.13
N THR A 70 -6.51 3.67 -27.39
CA THR A 70 -5.24 4.16 -27.94
C THR A 70 -4.19 3.06 -28.00
N GLY A 71 -4.16 2.16 -27.01
CA GLY A 71 -3.08 1.18 -26.83
C GLY A 71 -1.70 1.81 -26.57
N SER A 72 -1.63 2.99 -25.94
CA SER A 72 -0.34 3.65 -25.67
C SER A 72 0.49 2.87 -24.64
N GLU A 73 1.44 2.05 -25.12
CA GLU A 73 2.26 1.18 -24.27
C GLU A 73 2.93 1.92 -23.11
N GLY A 74 3.54 3.09 -23.38
CA GLY A 74 4.23 3.86 -22.34
C GLY A 74 3.29 4.34 -21.21
N LYS A 75 2.05 4.73 -21.52
CA LYS A 75 1.07 5.10 -20.51
C LYS A 75 0.54 3.88 -19.75
N ILE A 76 0.28 2.79 -20.46
CA ILE A 76 -0.17 1.52 -19.86
C ILE A 76 0.87 1.03 -18.86
N HIS A 77 2.14 0.97 -19.28
CA HIS A 77 3.26 0.57 -18.44
C HIS A 77 3.37 1.48 -17.21
N LYS A 78 3.32 2.80 -17.38
CA LYS A 78 3.36 3.75 -16.27
C LYS A 78 2.23 3.52 -15.26
N CYS A 79 0.99 3.40 -15.72
CA CYS A 79 -0.17 3.17 -14.86
C CYS A 79 -0.08 1.82 -14.12
N LEU A 80 0.32 0.74 -14.82
CA LEU A 80 0.50 -0.58 -14.21
C LEU A 80 1.59 -0.55 -13.13
N SER A 81 2.71 0.11 -13.40
CA SER A 81 3.80 0.29 -12.43
C SER A 81 3.35 1.07 -11.20
N GLU A 82 2.55 2.12 -11.37
CA GLU A 82 2.05 2.91 -10.23
C GLU A 82 1.02 2.15 -9.38
N ILE A 83 0.09 1.41 -10.00
CA ILE A 83 -0.93 0.66 -9.27
C ILE A 83 -0.32 -0.54 -8.53
N LEU A 84 0.60 -1.25 -9.17
CA LEU A 84 1.18 -2.50 -8.65
C LEU A 84 2.50 -2.30 -7.92
N ASP A 85 2.93 -1.06 -7.70
CA ASP A 85 4.11 -0.80 -6.89
C ASP A 85 3.96 -1.40 -5.48
N CYS A 86 5.06 -1.94 -4.95
CA CYS A 86 5.13 -2.68 -3.69
C CYS A 86 4.39 -4.03 -3.66
N TYR A 87 3.88 -4.53 -4.79
CA TYR A 87 3.28 -5.86 -4.87
C TYR A 87 4.20 -6.86 -5.60
N VAL A 88 4.40 -8.03 -4.99
CA VAL A 88 5.22 -9.11 -5.57
C VAL A 88 4.45 -9.91 -6.62
N GLY A 89 3.14 -9.86 -6.58
CA GLY A 89 2.29 -10.51 -7.56
C GLY A 89 0.91 -9.86 -7.66
N VAL A 90 0.17 -10.24 -8.68
CA VAL A 90 -1.20 -9.75 -8.94
C VAL A 90 -2.07 -10.92 -9.37
N THR A 91 -3.27 -11.02 -8.81
CA THR A 91 -4.23 -12.11 -9.08
C THR A 91 -5.63 -11.54 -9.29
N ASP A 92 -6.55 -12.38 -9.78
CA ASP A 92 -7.99 -12.09 -9.96
C ASP A 92 -8.31 -11.23 -11.20
N ALA A 93 -9.44 -10.51 -11.20
CA ALA A 93 -10.01 -9.89 -12.40
C ALA A 93 -9.05 -8.91 -13.11
N GLN A 94 -8.25 -8.17 -12.33
CA GLN A 94 -7.32 -7.18 -12.87
C GLN A 94 -6.11 -7.85 -13.54
N SER A 95 -5.54 -8.91 -12.96
CA SER A 95 -4.43 -9.61 -13.61
C SER A 95 -4.87 -10.39 -14.84
N CYS A 96 -6.03 -11.03 -14.81
CA CYS A 96 -6.49 -11.83 -15.95
C CYS A 96 -6.89 -10.95 -17.16
N ALA A 97 -7.38 -9.73 -16.91
CA ALA A 97 -7.71 -8.76 -17.96
C ALA A 97 -6.47 -8.18 -18.64
N PHE A 98 -5.43 -7.86 -17.87
CA PHE A 98 -4.23 -7.17 -18.36
C PHE A 98 -3.00 -8.08 -18.48
N TYR A 99 -3.16 -9.41 -18.58
CA TYR A 99 -2.02 -10.32 -18.53
C TYR A 99 -0.99 -10.06 -19.64
N ARG A 100 -1.42 -9.58 -20.82
CA ARG A 100 -0.51 -9.27 -21.95
C ARG A 100 0.30 -8.03 -21.67
N GLU A 101 -0.37 -6.99 -21.21
CA GLU A 101 0.20 -5.70 -20.85
C GLU A 101 1.17 -5.90 -19.67
N LEU A 102 0.77 -6.66 -18.65
CA LEU A 102 1.63 -7.04 -17.53
C LEU A 102 2.85 -7.83 -17.98
N MET A 103 2.71 -8.79 -18.90
CA MET A 103 3.84 -9.54 -19.44
C MET A 103 4.81 -8.67 -20.25
N SER A 104 4.32 -7.60 -20.86
CA SER A 104 5.09 -6.60 -21.61
C SER A 104 5.80 -5.62 -20.66
N THR A 105 5.09 -5.11 -19.64
CA THR A 105 5.66 -4.22 -18.61
C THR A 105 6.70 -4.94 -17.74
N TYR A 106 6.46 -6.22 -17.44
CA TYR A 106 7.32 -7.04 -16.59
C TYR A 106 7.76 -8.31 -17.34
N PRO A 107 8.76 -8.23 -18.23
CA PRO A 107 9.17 -9.32 -19.11
C PRO A 107 9.67 -10.56 -18.35
N ASP A 108 10.22 -10.38 -17.15
CA ASP A 108 10.79 -11.45 -16.34
C ASP A 108 9.77 -12.13 -15.40
N SER A 109 8.56 -11.59 -15.27
CA SER A 109 7.54 -12.20 -14.41
C SER A 109 7.10 -13.56 -14.93
N LYS A 110 6.93 -14.50 -13.99
CA LYS A 110 6.33 -15.80 -14.26
C LYS A 110 4.80 -15.68 -14.26
N VAL A 111 4.13 -16.45 -15.10
CA VAL A 111 2.66 -16.46 -15.20
C VAL A 111 2.11 -17.72 -14.57
N VAL A 112 1.14 -17.58 -13.66
CA VAL A 112 0.43 -18.69 -13.03
C VAL A 112 -1.04 -18.62 -13.40
N LEU A 113 -1.51 -19.62 -14.15
CA LEU A 113 -2.89 -19.76 -14.57
C LEU A 113 -3.60 -20.77 -13.65
N THR A 114 -4.34 -20.27 -12.67
CA THR A 114 -5.19 -21.14 -11.84
C THR A 114 -6.41 -21.60 -12.61
N VAL A 115 -6.68 -22.91 -12.59
CA VAL A 115 -7.80 -23.52 -13.33
C VAL A 115 -8.60 -24.50 -12.47
N ARG A 116 -9.87 -24.66 -12.81
CA ARG A 116 -10.78 -25.67 -12.25
C ARG A 116 -11.75 -26.18 -13.32
N ASP A 117 -12.57 -27.19 -12.98
CA ASP A 117 -13.65 -27.63 -13.86
C ASP A 117 -14.58 -26.46 -14.23
N LYS A 118 -14.98 -26.40 -15.51
CA LYS A 118 -15.73 -25.26 -16.05
C LYS A 118 -17.13 -25.12 -15.46
N ASN A 119 -17.80 -26.23 -15.17
CA ASN A 119 -19.15 -26.21 -14.59
C ASN A 119 -19.08 -25.82 -13.11
N ASP A 120 -18.09 -26.35 -12.39
CA ASP A 120 -17.81 -25.94 -11.01
C ASP A 120 -17.42 -24.46 -10.91
N TRP A 121 -16.63 -23.97 -11.87
CA TRP A 121 -16.30 -22.56 -12.00
C TRP A 121 -17.55 -21.72 -12.21
N LEU A 122 -18.38 -22.03 -13.20
CA LEU A 122 -19.59 -21.27 -13.52
C LEU A 122 -20.54 -21.24 -12.32
N ALA A 123 -20.78 -22.38 -11.67
CA ALA A 123 -21.61 -22.45 -10.47
C ALA A 123 -21.09 -21.52 -9.37
N SER A 124 -19.78 -21.52 -9.11
CA SER A 124 -19.18 -20.61 -8.14
C SER A 124 -19.20 -19.14 -8.58
N PHE A 125 -19.02 -18.87 -9.87
CA PHE A 125 -19.01 -17.53 -10.46
C PHE A 125 -20.38 -16.88 -10.34
N ARG A 126 -21.45 -17.62 -10.68
CA ARG A 126 -22.84 -17.18 -10.48
C ARG A 126 -23.20 -16.93 -9.03
N GLN A 127 -22.66 -17.76 -8.13
CA GLN A 127 -22.99 -17.63 -6.70
C GLN A 127 -22.33 -16.41 -6.03
N VAL A 128 -21.13 -16.01 -6.47
CA VAL A 128 -20.29 -15.08 -5.70
C VAL A 128 -19.95 -13.80 -6.45
N VAL A 129 -19.76 -13.88 -7.78
CA VAL A 129 -19.24 -12.76 -8.58
C VAL A 129 -20.37 -12.08 -9.35
N MET A 130 -21.07 -12.86 -10.17
CA MET A 130 -22.05 -12.31 -11.12
C MET A 130 -23.25 -13.25 -11.25
N PRO A 131 -24.22 -13.15 -10.31
CA PRO A 131 -25.54 -13.76 -10.48
C PRO A 131 -26.19 -13.26 -11.77
N LYS A 132 -27.09 -14.07 -12.33
CA LYS A 132 -27.87 -13.65 -13.51
C LYS A 132 -28.75 -12.44 -13.17
N SER A 133 -29.12 -11.65 -14.17
CA SER A 133 -29.95 -10.46 -13.98
C SER A 133 -31.33 -10.78 -13.40
N ASP A 134 -31.88 -11.97 -13.70
CA ASP A 134 -33.15 -12.47 -13.17
C ASP A 134 -33.01 -13.18 -11.80
N ASP A 135 -31.79 -13.30 -11.27
CA ASP A 135 -31.53 -13.97 -10.00
C ASP A 135 -31.94 -13.07 -8.83
N PRO A 136 -32.86 -13.51 -7.95
CA PRO A 136 -33.32 -12.71 -6.80
C PRO A 136 -32.20 -12.39 -5.80
N ARG A 137 -31.10 -13.17 -5.81
CA ARG A 137 -29.91 -12.92 -4.98
C ARG A 137 -29.18 -11.64 -5.42
N LYS A 138 -29.30 -11.22 -6.68
CA LYS A 138 -28.65 -10.03 -7.21
C LYS A 138 -29.08 -8.77 -6.44
N ILE A 139 -30.38 -8.64 -6.17
CA ILE A 139 -30.93 -7.50 -5.40
C ILE A 139 -30.26 -7.41 -4.03
N HIS A 140 -30.13 -8.54 -3.34
CA HIS A 140 -29.52 -8.61 -2.02
C HIS A 140 -28.02 -8.29 -2.08
N MET A 141 -27.33 -8.74 -3.12
CA MET A 141 -25.91 -8.44 -3.35
C MET A 141 -25.67 -6.95 -3.64
N ASP A 142 -26.47 -6.35 -4.52
CA ASP A 142 -26.36 -4.93 -4.89
C ASP A 142 -26.70 -4.01 -3.70
N GLU A 143 -27.72 -4.36 -2.92
CA GLU A 143 -28.01 -3.68 -1.65
C GLU A 143 -26.89 -3.89 -0.61
N GLY A 144 -26.23 -5.05 -0.67
CA GLY A 144 -25.04 -5.37 0.09
C GLY A 144 -23.89 -4.40 -0.21
N LYS A 145 -23.52 -4.30 -1.49
CA LYS A 145 -22.45 -3.41 -1.98
C LYS A 145 -22.71 -1.96 -1.60
N ARG A 146 -23.91 -1.44 -1.86
CA ARG A 146 -24.29 -0.06 -1.51
C ARG A 146 -24.15 0.24 -0.02
N ARG A 147 -24.59 -0.66 0.85
CA ARG A 147 -24.49 -0.49 2.31
C ARG A 147 -23.05 -0.60 2.82
N ALA A 148 -22.20 -1.34 2.14
CA ALA A 148 -20.78 -1.42 2.44
C ALA A 148 -19.97 -0.23 1.86
N GLY A 149 -20.63 0.73 1.21
CA GLY A 149 -19.94 1.85 0.55
C GLY A 149 -19.14 1.42 -0.69
N ILE A 150 -19.44 0.26 -1.26
CA ILE A 150 -18.79 -0.22 -2.48
C ILE A 150 -19.42 0.52 -3.66
N PRO A 151 -18.64 1.26 -4.46
CA PRO A 151 -19.14 2.03 -5.59
C PRO A 151 -19.66 1.12 -6.72
N ILE A 152 -20.67 1.59 -7.46
CA ILE A 152 -21.25 0.85 -8.60
C ILE A 152 -20.23 0.72 -9.75
N GLU A 153 -19.28 1.65 -9.80
CA GLU A 153 -18.14 1.70 -10.69
C GLU A 153 -17.30 0.42 -10.61
N LEU A 154 -17.30 -0.29 -9.47
CA LEU A 154 -16.63 -1.60 -9.37
C LEU A 154 -17.28 -2.66 -10.26
N ASP A 155 -18.60 -2.64 -10.43
CA ASP A 155 -19.33 -3.61 -11.26
C ASP A 155 -19.12 -3.32 -12.74
N ILE A 156 -19.00 -2.04 -13.11
CA ILE A 156 -18.60 -1.60 -14.45
C ILE A 156 -17.19 -2.10 -14.75
N LEU A 157 -16.24 -1.81 -13.86
CA LEU A 157 -14.85 -2.24 -14.01
C LEU A 157 -14.73 -3.75 -14.14
N LEU A 158 -15.44 -4.52 -13.31
CA LEU A 158 -15.43 -5.99 -13.39
C LEU A 158 -15.93 -6.49 -14.76
N THR A 159 -17.05 -5.94 -15.23
CA THR A 159 -17.65 -6.30 -16.51
C THR A 159 -16.69 -6.02 -17.67
N ASP A 160 -16.09 -4.83 -17.67
CA ASP A 160 -15.14 -4.42 -18.68
C ASP A 160 -13.83 -5.22 -18.64
N SER A 161 -13.33 -5.52 -17.44
CA SER A 161 -12.15 -6.38 -17.24
C SER A 161 -12.39 -7.78 -17.82
N LEU A 162 -13.58 -8.34 -17.64
CA LEU A 162 -13.93 -9.66 -18.21
C LEU A 162 -14.05 -9.60 -19.73
N LYS A 163 -14.67 -8.56 -20.29
CA LYS A 163 -14.71 -8.36 -21.75
C LYS A 163 -13.31 -8.27 -22.36
N LEU A 164 -12.40 -7.55 -21.69
CA LEU A 164 -11.00 -7.44 -22.10
C LEU A 164 -10.27 -8.79 -22.00
N ALA A 165 -10.43 -9.52 -20.89
CA ALA A 165 -9.85 -10.85 -20.69
C ALA A 165 -10.29 -11.82 -21.79
N PHE A 166 -11.60 -11.86 -22.06
CA PHE A 166 -12.20 -12.73 -23.08
C PHE A 166 -11.99 -12.23 -24.51
N GLN A 167 -11.45 -11.02 -24.70
CA GLN A 167 -11.30 -10.34 -25.99
C GLN A 167 -12.62 -10.30 -26.77
N LYS A 168 -13.72 -10.00 -26.07
CA LYS A 168 -15.07 -9.98 -26.63
C LYS A 168 -15.91 -8.89 -25.96
N GLU A 169 -16.38 -7.93 -26.76
CA GLU A 169 -17.20 -6.80 -26.25
C GLU A 169 -18.68 -7.15 -26.10
N ASP A 170 -19.21 -7.95 -27.03
CA ASP A 170 -20.61 -8.37 -27.08
C ASP A 170 -20.81 -9.68 -26.30
N ILE A 171 -20.61 -9.62 -24.97
CA ILE A 171 -20.88 -10.73 -24.06
C ILE A 171 -22.25 -10.54 -23.42
N ASP A 172 -23.14 -11.50 -23.64
CA ASP A 172 -24.32 -11.67 -22.80
C ASP A 172 -23.91 -12.41 -21.53
N PHE A 173 -23.76 -11.66 -20.44
CA PHE A 173 -23.38 -12.23 -19.15
C PHE A 173 -24.49 -13.09 -18.53
N ASP A 174 -25.72 -13.14 -19.04
CA ASP A 174 -26.76 -14.05 -18.56
C ASP A 174 -26.76 -15.41 -19.28
N ASP A 175 -26.05 -15.51 -20.40
CA ASP A 175 -25.87 -16.75 -21.17
C ASP A 175 -24.72 -17.61 -20.60
N ASP A 176 -25.09 -18.67 -19.88
CA ASP A 176 -24.15 -19.63 -19.31
C ASP A 176 -23.32 -20.38 -20.35
N ALA A 177 -23.89 -20.69 -21.52
CA ALA A 177 -23.16 -21.40 -22.58
C ALA A 177 -22.09 -20.49 -23.17
N MET A 178 -22.41 -19.21 -23.38
CA MET A 178 -21.44 -18.21 -23.82
C MET A 178 -20.31 -18.03 -22.81
N LEU A 179 -20.59 -17.96 -21.51
CA LEU A 179 -19.55 -17.83 -20.48
C LEU A 179 -18.64 -19.05 -20.41
N LEU A 180 -19.17 -20.26 -20.54
CA LEU A 180 -18.37 -21.48 -20.57
C LEU A 180 -17.45 -21.52 -21.79
N GLU A 181 -17.96 -21.12 -22.97
CA GLU A 181 -17.15 -21.00 -24.18
C GLU A 181 -16.02 -19.97 -24.01
N CYS A 182 -16.33 -18.80 -23.40
CA CYS A 182 -15.34 -17.77 -23.13
C CYS A 182 -14.25 -18.25 -22.15
N TYR A 183 -14.64 -18.97 -21.09
CA TYR A 183 -13.72 -19.57 -20.11
C TYR A 183 -12.76 -20.56 -20.78
N GLU A 184 -13.28 -21.50 -21.59
CA GLU A 184 -12.46 -22.49 -22.28
C GLU A 184 -11.51 -21.85 -23.29
N LYS A 185 -12.01 -20.88 -24.08
CA LYS A 185 -11.19 -20.14 -25.04
C LYS A 185 -10.09 -19.34 -24.36
N TYR A 186 -10.39 -18.68 -23.25
CA TYR A 186 -9.41 -17.92 -22.47
C TYR A 186 -8.25 -18.83 -22.01
N ILE A 187 -8.57 -19.93 -21.33
CA ILE A 187 -7.55 -20.86 -20.82
C ILE A 187 -6.70 -21.42 -21.95
N LYS A 188 -7.35 -21.85 -23.04
CA LYS A 188 -6.66 -22.39 -24.21
C LYS A 188 -5.72 -21.35 -24.82
N ALA A 189 -6.18 -20.10 -24.98
CA ALA A 189 -5.36 -19.03 -25.53
C ALA A 189 -4.11 -18.76 -24.70
N LEU A 190 -4.16 -18.80 -23.36
CA LEU A 190 -2.97 -18.64 -22.53
C LEU A 190 -2.00 -19.82 -22.67
N GLN A 191 -2.52 -21.05 -22.70
CA GLN A 191 -1.71 -22.26 -22.87
C GLN A 191 -1.03 -22.33 -24.25
N GLU A 192 -1.65 -21.78 -25.29
CA GLU A 192 -1.10 -21.76 -26.65
C GLU A 192 -0.11 -20.60 -26.89
N ASN A 193 -0.34 -19.44 -26.26
CA ASN A 193 0.40 -18.21 -26.57
C ASN A 193 1.49 -17.85 -25.54
N ILE A 194 1.50 -18.47 -24.36
CA ILE A 194 2.54 -18.22 -23.35
C ILE A 194 3.48 -19.43 -23.32
N PRO A 195 4.80 -19.23 -23.50
CA PRO A 195 5.77 -20.32 -23.45
C PRO A 195 5.71 -21.10 -22.12
N SER A 196 5.85 -22.42 -22.18
CA SER A 196 5.70 -23.32 -21.03
C SER A 196 6.68 -23.04 -19.88
N GLU A 197 7.86 -22.49 -20.19
CA GLU A 197 8.86 -22.07 -19.23
C GLU A 197 8.43 -20.83 -18.43
N ARG A 198 7.49 -20.04 -18.97
CA ARG A 198 6.92 -18.84 -18.35
C ARG A 198 5.50 -19.06 -17.83
N LEU A 199 4.88 -20.22 -18.11
CA LEU A 199 3.50 -20.53 -17.69
C LEU A 199 3.43 -21.77 -16.81
N LEU A 200 2.87 -21.62 -15.61
CA LEU A 200 2.36 -22.73 -14.81
C LEU A 200 0.84 -22.78 -14.89
N VAL A 201 0.30 -23.93 -15.31
CA VAL A 201 -1.13 -24.24 -15.14
C VAL A 201 -1.29 -24.90 -13.77
N HIS A 202 -1.88 -24.19 -12.80
CA HIS A 202 -2.06 -24.66 -11.43
C HIS A 202 -3.51 -25.10 -11.21
N ARG A 203 -3.74 -26.40 -11.04
CA ARG A 203 -5.07 -26.96 -10.85
C ARG A 203 -5.47 -26.91 -9.38
N PHE A 204 -6.77 -26.80 -9.13
CA PHE A 204 -7.31 -26.90 -7.78
C PHE A 204 -6.86 -28.22 -7.11
N GLY A 205 -6.11 -28.12 -6.02
CA GLY A 205 -5.56 -29.26 -5.28
C GLY A 205 -4.08 -29.56 -5.52
N ASP A 206 -3.43 -28.90 -6.47
CA ASP A 206 -2.01 -29.13 -6.81
C ASP A 206 -1.03 -28.85 -5.66
N GLY A 207 -1.39 -27.93 -4.75
CA GLY A 207 -0.59 -27.59 -3.57
C GLY A 207 0.71 -26.85 -3.86
N TRP A 208 1.67 -26.95 -2.94
CA TRP A 208 2.95 -26.21 -2.98
C TRP A 208 3.92 -26.70 -4.04
N GLU A 209 4.08 -28.01 -4.18
CA GLU A 209 5.14 -28.64 -4.98
C GLU A 209 5.29 -28.07 -6.40
N PRO A 210 4.25 -28.06 -7.26
CA PRO A 210 4.39 -27.52 -8.61
C PRO A 210 4.62 -26.00 -8.62
N LEU A 211 4.01 -25.27 -7.67
CA LEU A 211 4.16 -23.81 -7.55
C LEU A 211 5.60 -23.43 -7.17
N CYS A 212 6.11 -24.00 -6.08
CA CYS A 212 7.46 -23.73 -5.57
C CYS A 212 8.53 -24.13 -6.58
N ARG A 213 8.40 -25.30 -7.21
CA ARG A 213 9.30 -25.75 -8.28
C ARG A 213 9.33 -24.79 -9.45
N PHE A 214 8.16 -24.37 -9.93
CA PHE A 214 8.07 -23.43 -11.04
C PHE A 214 8.64 -22.06 -10.69
N LEU A 215 8.37 -21.55 -9.48
CA LEU A 215 8.89 -20.27 -9.01
C LEU A 215 10.38 -20.32 -8.64
N ASN A 216 10.96 -21.51 -8.48
CA ASN A 216 12.33 -21.75 -8.04
C ASN A 216 12.58 -21.24 -6.60
N VAL A 217 11.69 -21.65 -5.70
CA VAL A 217 11.72 -21.33 -4.27
C VAL A 217 11.48 -22.60 -3.46
N ASP A 218 11.87 -22.59 -2.19
CA ASP A 218 11.63 -23.72 -1.29
C ASP A 218 10.14 -23.84 -0.91
N VAL A 219 9.71 -25.05 -0.60
CA VAL A 219 8.37 -25.30 -0.05
C VAL A 219 8.32 -24.77 1.39
N PRO A 220 7.36 -23.91 1.75
CA PRO A 220 7.22 -23.41 3.12
C PRO A 220 7.10 -24.54 4.15
N ALA A 221 8.03 -24.60 5.09
CA ALA A 221 8.05 -25.65 6.11
C ALA A 221 6.87 -25.49 7.09
N ASN A 222 6.18 -26.59 7.40
CA ASN A 222 5.08 -26.66 8.37
C ASN A 222 3.86 -25.76 8.08
N ILE A 223 3.73 -25.24 6.84
CA ILE A 223 2.58 -24.44 6.43
C ILE A 223 1.81 -25.18 5.34
N SER A 224 0.55 -25.52 5.60
CA SER A 224 -0.34 -26.11 4.59
C SER A 224 -0.65 -25.12 3.48
N TYR A 225 -0.83 -25.62 2.25
CA TYR A 225 -1.21 -24.76 1.13
C TYR A 225 -2.54 -24.04 1.43
N PRO A 226 -2.65 -22.72 1.22
CA PRO A 226 -3.85 -21.97 1.57
C PRO A 226 -5.10 -22.47 0.84
N VAL A 227 -6.17 -22.74 1.58
CA VAL A 227 -7.51 -23.01 1.03
C VAL A 227 -8.46 -21.92 1.51
N ALA A 228 -8.43 -20.78 0.83
CA ALA A 228 -9.23 -19.60 1.17
C ALA A 228 -10.45 -19.47 0.26
N ASN A 229 -11.48 -18.74 0.74
CA ASN A 229 -12.64 -18.36 -0.04
C ASN A 229 -13.49 -19.57 -0.49
N ASN A 230 -13.49 -20.60 0.37
CA ASN A 230 -14.23 -21.84 0.18
C ASN A 230 -15.70 -21.69 0.63
N GLN A 231 -16.56 -22.68 0.35
CA GLN A 231 -17.98 -22.59 0.72
C GLN A 231 -18.21 -22.54 2.23
N SER A 232 -17.38 -23.21 3.04
CA SER A 232 -17.48 -23.15 4.50
C SER A 232 -17.09 -21.79 5.06
N ASP A 233 -16.12 -21.08 4.47
CA ASP A 233 -15.78 -19.70 4.85
C ASP A 233 -16.96 -18.78 4.57
N LEU A 234 -17.58 -18.92 3.40
CA LEU A 234 -18.78 -18.17 3.01
C LEU A 234 -19.99 -18.51 3.90
N GLN A 235 -20.13 -19.76 4.32
CA GLN A 235 -21.20 -20.20 5.21
C GLN A 235 -20.97 -19.69 6.64
N ARG A 236 -19.76 -19.82 7.17
CA ARG A 236 -19.36 -19.26 8.47
C ARG A 236 -19.57 -17.76 8.50
N LEU A 237 -19.20 -17.06 7.43
CA LEU A 237 -19.49 -15.65 7.28
C LEU A 237 -21.02 -15.41 7.36
N ARG A 238 -21.83 -16.11 6.55
CA ARG A 238 -23.31 -15.99 6.57
C ARG A 238 -23.89 -16.25 7.95
N GLU A 239 -23.35 -17.20 8.70
CA GLU A 239 -23.75 -17.49 10.08
C GLU A 239 -23.38 -16.35 11.03
N LEU A 240 -22.17 -15.78 10.92
CA LEU A 240 -21.76 -14.60 11.68
C LEU A 240 -22.69 -13.40 11.41
N ILE A 241 -23.07 -13.19 10.15
CA ILE A 241 -24.03 -12.13 9.76
C ILE A 241 -25.42 -12.41 10.32
N LYS A 242 -25.89 -13.66 10.24
CA LYS A 242 -27.19 -14.07 10.78
C LYS A 242 -27.26 -13.87 12.29
N ASN A 243 -26.16 -14.16 12.98
CA ASN A 243 -26.03 -14.00 14.43
C ASN A 243 -25.84 -12.53 14.85
N ALA A 244 -25.28 -11.68 13.98
CA ALA A 244 -25.14 -10.25 14.20
C ALA A 244 -26.46 -9.44 14.10
N ASN A 245 -27.56 -10.06 13.64
CA ASN A 245 -28.89 -9.42 13.51
C ASN A 245 -29.58 -9.02 14.83
N TYR A 246 -28.92 -9.11 15.99
CA TYR A 246 -29.56 -8.92 17.30
C TYR A 246 -29.24 -7.62 18.06
N LEU A 247 -28.35 -6.73 17.63
CA LEU A 247 -27.88 -5.63 18.49
C LEU A 247 -27.58 -4.30 17.75
N ASN A 248 -27.85 -3.15 18.39
CA ASN A 248 -27.58 -1.82 17.84
C ASN A 248 -27.45 -0.71 18.93
N PRO A 249 -26.37 0.09 19.00
CA PRO A 249 -26.29 1.25 19.90
C PRO A 249 -25.97 2.61 19.24
N ASP A 250 -26.18 3.69 20.01
CA ASP A 250 -25.93 5.09 19.70
C ASP A 250 -24.55 5.62 20.20
N LYS A 251 -24.34 6.94 20.07
CA LYS A 251 -23.07 7.67 20.19
C LYS A 251 -22.42 7.61 21.60
N GLU A 252 -23.21 7.37 22.64
CA GLU A 252 -22.75 7.35 24.03
C GLU A 252 -22.13 5.99 24.41
N THR A 253 -22.62 4.92 23.78
CA THR A 253 -22.08 3.55 23.91
C THR A 253 -20.69 3.42 23.28
N ARG A 254 -20.41 4.21 22.22
CA ARG A 254 -19.09 4.26 21.57
C ARG A 254 -17.99 4.80 22.49
N ASN A 255 -18.33 5.81 23.30
CA ASN A 255 -17.40 6.41 24.27
C ASN A 255 -17.18 5.52 25.49
N GLN A 256 -18.18 4.74 25.91
CA GLN A 256 -18.02 3.77 27.00
C GLN A 256 -17.24 2.52 26.58
N ALA A 257 -17.37 2.06 25.32
CA ALA A 257 -16.56 0.96 24.79
C ALA A 257 -15.06 1.32 24.70
N LEU A 258 -14.73 2.57 24.34
CA LEU A 258 -13.36 3.09 24.36
C LEU A 258 -12.78 3.15 25.79
N LEU A 259 -13.61 3.50 26.79
CA LEU A 259 -13.22 3.50 28.20
C LEU A 259 -12.96 2.08 28.74
N VAL A 260 -13.73 1.08 28.29
CA VAL A 260 -13.57 -0.32 28.69
C VAL A 260 -12.35 -0.97 28.01
N ILE A 261 -12.02 -0.59 26.78
CA ILE A 261 -10.76 -1.00 26.13
C ILE A 261 -9.55 -0.40 26.86
N GLN A 262 -9.60 0.87 27.27
CA GLN A 262 -8.57 1.48 28.13
C GLN A 262 -8.45 0.81 29.51
N CYS A 263 -9.55 0.30 30.07
CA CYS A 263 -9.53 -0.43 31.35
C CYS A 263 -9.11 -1.91 31.20
N ALA A 264 -9.29 -2.53 30.03
CA ALA A 264 -8.83 -3.90 29.78
C ALA A 264 -7.31 -3.95 29.54
N GLU A 265 -6.74 -2.90 28.93
CA GLU A 265 -5.29 -2.75 28.70
C GLU A 265 -4.48 -2.46 29.96
N THR A 266 -5.12 -2.11 31.08
CA THR A 266 -4.46 -1.88 32.38
C THR A 266 -4.40 -3.13 33.27
N VAL A 267 -5.06 -4.23 32.92
CA VAL A 267 -5.12 -5.44 33.74
C VAL A 267 -4.02 -6.46 33.39
N GLU A 268 -3.31 -6.31 32.26
CA GLU A 268 -2.16 -7.17 31.89
C GLU A 268 -0.81 -6.74 32.50
N ILE A 269 -0.82 -5.87 33.53
CA ILE A 269 0.38 -5.58 34.34
C ILE A 269 0.06 -5.77 35.83
N SER A 270 -0.22 -7.00 36.25
CA SER A 270 0.24 -7.51 37.55
C SER A 270 0.02 -9.02 37.65
N SER A 271 1.06 -9.78 37.31
CA SER A 271 1.16 -11.17 37.75
C SER A 271 1.54 -11.19 39.23
N SER A 272 0.56 -11.18 40.11
CA SER A 272 0.62 -11.94 41.37
C SER A 272 -0.67 -11.80 42.19
N SER A 273 -1.02 -12.91 42.83
CA SER A 273 -2.11 -13.14 43.77
C SER A 273 -3.45 -13.59 43.19
N THR A 274 -3.82 -14.76 43.70
CA THR A 274 -5.02 -15.57 43.50
C THR A 274 -6.26 -14.93 44.13
N ASP A 275 -7.42 -15.31 43.58
CA ASP A 275 -8.81 -15.09 44.05
C ASP A 275 -9.49 -13.76 43.68
N PHE A 276 -10.20 -13.78 42.55
CA PHE A 276 -11.39 -12.96 42.35
C PHE A 276 -12.51 -13.77 41.70
N SER A 277 -13.63 -13.96 42.40
CA SER A 277 -14.73 -14.82 41.98
C SER A 277 -15.57 -14.18 40.86
N LEU A 278 -15.83 -14.96 39.82
CA LEU A 278 -16.55 -14.64 38.56
C LEU A 278 -18.00 -14.12 38.68
N THR A 279 -18.57 -13.97 39.87
CA THR A 279 -20.02 -13.78 40.05
C THR A 279 -20.53 -12.34 40.02
N HIS A 280 -19.65 -11.34 40.13
CA HIS A 280 -20.03 -9.91 40.01
C HIS A 280 -19.94 -9.37 38.57
N PHE A 281 -19.08 -9.97 37.73
CA PHE A 281 -18.94 -9.58 36.32
C PHE A 281 -20.18 -9.99 35.52
N ASP A 282 -20.74 -11.18 35.80
CA ASP A 282 -21.91 -11.72 35.11
C ASP A 282 -23.20 -10.91 35.34
N LYS A 283 -23.35 -10.30 36.52
CA LYS A 283 -24.53 -9.46 36.82
C LYS A 283 -24.46 -8.08 36.15
N LEU A 284 -23.27 -7.49 36.08
CA LEU A 284 -23.06 -6.25 35.32
C LEU A 284 -23.19 -6.51 33.82
N TRP A 285 -22.68 -7.63 33.32
CA TRP A 285 -22.84 -8.08 31.93
C TRP A 285 -24.31 -8.33 31.56
N SER A 286 -25.09 -8.97 32.45
CA SER A 286 -26.51 -9.24 32.23
C SER A 286 -27.37 -7.99 32.14
N SER A 287 -27.05 -6.93 32.89
CA SER A 287 -27.78 -5.65 32.82
C SER A 287 -27.29 -4.76 31.67
N PHE A 288 -26.05 -4.93 31.22
CA PHE A 288 -25.46 -4.25 30.05
C PHE A 288 -26.11 -4.70 28.73
N CYS A 289 -26.54 -5.97 28.64
CA CYS A 289 -27.22 -6.54 27.47
C CYS A 289 -28.65 -6.01 27.24
N ILE A 290 -29.26 -5.31 28.19
CA ILE A 290 -30.68 -4.89 28.10
C ILE A 290 -30.86 -3.51 27.44
N VAL A 291 -29.82 -2.66 27.39
CA VAL A 291 -29.96 -1.24 26.98
C VAL A 291 -29.58 -0.97 25.51
N ILE A 292 -28.94 -1.92 24.82
CA ILE A 292 -28.53 -1.76 23.41
C ILE A 292 -29.64 -2.22 22.45
N ARG A 293 -30.63 -1.36 22.21
CA ARG A 293 -31.68 -1.55 21.19
C ARG A 293 -31.95 -0.24 20.41
N ALA A 294 -31.37 -0.07 19.21
CA ALA A 294 -32.11 0.17 17.93
C ALA A 294 -31.26 0.71 16.73
N ARG A 295 -31.36 -0.02 15.59
CA ARG A 295 -31.29 0.32 14.12
C ARG A 295 -29.97 0.42 13.28
N ASN A 296 -29.88 -0.53 12.31
CA ASN A 296 -29.14 -0.57 11.02
C ASN A 296 -27.70 -1.13 10.96
N TYR A 297 -27.51 -2.47 11.05
CA TYR A 297 -26.17 -3.10 10.98
C TYR A 297 -26.06 -4.45 10.21
N ILE A 298 -26.96 -4.74 9.26
CA ILE A 298 -27.03 -6.09 8.63
C ILE A 298 -25.95 -6.35 7.55
N VAL A 299 -25.26 -5.31 7.05
CA VAL A 299 -24.31 -5.46 5.93
C VAL A 299 -22.90 -4.94 6.19
N ALA A 300 -22.73 -4.00 7.12
CA ALA A 300 -21.40 -3.60 7.57
C ALA A 300 -20.61 -4.78 8.14
N VAL A 301 -21.30 -5.74 8.77
CA VAL A 301 -20.69 -6.98 9.31
C VAL A 301 -20.28 -7.97 8.20
N TRP A 302 -20.95 -7.94 7.03
CA TRP A 302 -20.62 -8.78 5.87
C TRP A 302 -19.22 -8.48 5.34
N VAL A 303 -18.90 -7.18 5.20
CA VAL A 303 -17.59 -6.72 4.70
C VAL A 303 -16.58 -6.64 5.84
N LYS A 304 -16.99 -6.20 7.04
CA LYS A 304 -16.09 -6.11 8.20
C LYS A 304 -15.62 -7.48 8.69
N SER A 305 -16.44 -8.52 8.67
CA SER A 305 -16.01 -9.87 9.05
C SER A 305 -15.24 -10.60 7.95
N ILE A 306 -15.43 -10.28 6.65
CA ILE A 306 -14.47 -10.71 5.60
C ILE A 306 -13.12 -10.03 5.84
N VAL A 307 -13.11 -8.74 6.18
CA VAL A 307 -11.91 -7.96 6.50
C VAL A 307 -11.23 -8.48 7.77
N GLU A 308 -11.96 -8.81 8.83
CA GLU A 308 -11.42 -9.31 10.10
C GLU A 308 -10.97 -10.77 10.01
N ILE A 309 -11.62 -11.62 9.21
CA ILE A 309 -11.21 -13.03 8.99
C ILE A 309 -10.03 -13.15 8.01
N MET A 310 -9.78 -12.13 7.17
CA MET A 310 -8.68 -12.12 6.19
C MET A 310 -7.49 -11.23 6.58
N CYS A 311 -7.59 -10.46 7.65
CA CYS A 311 -6.49 -9.67 8.22
C CYS A 311 -5.77 -10.44 9.32
N GLU A 312 -4.98 -11.45 8.97
CA GLU A 312 -3.85 -11.84 9.82
C GLU A 312 -2.61 -11.06 9.33
N THR A 313 -2.17 -10.18 10.25
CA THR A 313 -1.11 -9.15 10.19
C THR A 313 -1.18 -8.18 9.01
N PRO A 314 -1.72 -6.95 9.22
CA PRO A 314 -1.33 -5.81 8.39
C PRO A 314 0.20 -5.72 8.44
N THR A 315 0.87 -5.42 7.32
CA THR A 315 2.14 -4.68 7.40
C THR A 315 1.82 -3.35 8.08
N SER A 316 1.82 -3.36 9.41
CA SER A 316 1.74 -2.15 10.23
C SER A 316 3.10 -1.47 10.11
N LEU A 317 3.10 -0.17 9.89
CA LEU A 317 4.34 0.61 9.96
C LEU A 317 5.07 0.27 11.26
N LEU A 318 6.31 -0.18 11.12
CA LEU A 318 7.20 -0.45 12.24
C LEU A 318 7.97 0.81 12.61
N ILE A 319 8.25 1.68 11.63
CA ILE A 319 9.11 2.86 11.79
C ILE A 319 8.45 4.12 11.23
N ILE A 320 8.42 5.16 12.05
CA ILE A 320 7.99 6.51 11.67
C ILE A 320 9.22 7.41 11.64
N GLY A 321 9.61 7.84 10.44
CA GLY A 321 10.67 8.83 10.22
C GLY A 321 10.12 10.25 10.37
N ALA A 322 10.41 10.88 11.50
CA ALA A 322 9.96 12.24 11.81
C ALA A 322 10.94 13.33 11.37
N GLY A 323 12.06 12.96 10.75
CA GLY A 323 13.05 13.93 10.26
C GLY A 323 12.56 14.74 9.07
N LEU A 324 12.85 16.03 9.10
CA LEU A 324 12.56 16.97 8.00
C LEU A 324 13.38 16.64 6.74
N PRO A 325 12.96 17.13 5.55
CA PRO A 325 13.74 16.99 4.33
C PRO A 325 15.18 17.46 4.52
N ARG A 326 16.12 16.81 3.84
CA ARG A 326 17.57 17.13 3.86
C ARG A 326 18.31 16.81 5.16
N THR A 327 17.69 16.07 6.07
CA THR A 327 18.35 15.56 7.30
C THR A 327 18.94 14.16 7.16
N GLY A 328 18.89 13.56 5.97
CA GLY A 328 19.33 12.17 5.72
C GLY A 328 18.18 11.18 5.48
N THR A 329 16.97 11.67 5.20
CA THR A 329 15.74 10.86 5.02
C THR A 329 15.90 9.78 3.95
N MET A 330 16.53 10.07 2.81
CA MET A 330 16.75 9.09 1.75
C MET A 330 17.75 7.99 2.15
N SER A 331 18.82 8.34 2.86
CA SER A 331 19.72 7.33 3.45
C SER A 331 19.00 6.47 4.48
N MET A 332 18.14 7.08 5.30
CA MET A 332 17.32 6.37 6.28
C MET A 332 16.34 5.42 5.59
N LYS A 333 15.64 5.86 4.54
CA LYS A 333 14.79 5.01 3.68
C LYS A 333 15.54 3.74 3.25
N LYS A 334 16.69 3.91 2.59
CA LYS A 334 17.50 2.78 2.11
C LYS A 334 18.01 1.89 3.26
N ALA A 335 18.35 2.49 4.40
CA ALA A 335 18.80 1.73 5.57
C ALA A 335 17.69 0.83 6.12
N LEU A 336 16.46 1.37 6.22
CA LEU A 336 15.28 0.63 6.68
C LEU A 336 14.88 -0.46 5.68
N GLU A 337 14.95 -0.18 4.37
CA GLU A 337 14.72 -1.19 3.33
C GLU A 337 15.74 -2.32 3.39
N THR A 338 17.00 -2.01 3.69
CA THR A 338 18.05 -3.02 3.89
C THR A 338 17.78 -3.89 5.11
N ILE A 339 17.31 -3.29 6.22
CA ILE A 339 17.03 -4.02 7.47
C ILE A 339 15.80 -4.92 7.31
N PHE A 340 14.71 -4.39 6.74
CA PHE A 340 13.41 -5.07 6.74
C PHE A 340 13.11 -5.83 5.46
N SER A 341 13.91 -5.64 4.41
CA SER A 341 13.64 -6.18 3.06
C SER A 341 12.22 -5.86 2.57
N GLN A 342 11.72 -4.68 2.96
CA GLN A 342 10.37 -4.18 2.69
C GLN A 342 10.43 -2.68 2.43
N PRO A 343 9.51 -2.14 1.63
CA PRO A 343 9.61 -0.77 1.13
C PRO A 343 9.41 0.26 2.25
N CYS A 344 10.11 1.38 2.13
CA CYS A 344 9.96 2.55 3.00
C CYS A 344 9.41 3.74 2.20
N TYR A 345 8.28 4.33 2.62
CA TYR A 345 7.68 5.46 1.92
C TYR A 345 8.58 6.70 2.08
N HIS A 346 8.68 7.50 1.03
CA HIS A 346 9.44 8.76 1.00
C HIS A 346 8.78 9.74 0.03
N GLY A 347 9.00 11.05 0.19
CA GLY A 347 8.53 12.06 -0.78
C GLY A 347 9.01 11.84 -2.22
N PHE A 348 10.04 11.01 -2.41
CA PHE A 348 10.55 10.67 -3.75
C PHE A 348 9.59 9.74 -4.50
N GLU A 349 8.93 8.82 -3.78
CA GLU A 349 7.90 7.94 -4.36
C GLU A 349 6.81 8.76 -5.04
N ILE A 350 6.38 9.86 -4.39
CA ILE A 350 5.37 10.78 -4.93
C ILE A 350 5.89 11.50 -6.19
N MET A 351 7.14 11.95 -6.17
CA MET A 351 7.72 12.72 -7.28
C MET A 351 7.90 11.87 -8.55
N THR A 352 8.32 10.60 -8.40
CA THR A 352 8.74 9.78 -9.54
C THR A 352 7.75 8.71 -9.97
N GLY A 353 6.85 8.25 -9.09
CA GLY A 353 6.02 7.07 -9.38
C GLY A 353 4.58 7.10 -8.86
N LYS A 354 4.30 7.80 -7.76
CA LYS A 354 3.01 7.80 -7.05
C LYS A 354 2.33 9.16 -7.07
N GLN A 355 2.24 9.76 -8.26
CA GLN A 355 1.69 11.10 -8.42
C GLN A 355 0.19 11.14 -8.05
N PHE A 356 -0.54 10.02 -8.13
CA PHE A 356 -1.93 9.93 -7.64
C PHE A 356 -2.07 10.07 -6.10
N ASP A 357 -0.98 9.99 -5.33
CA ASP A 357 -1.03 10.22 -3.89
C ASP A 357 -1.04 11.72 -3.53
N ILE A 358 -0.60 12.61 -4.44
CA ILE A 358 -0.58 14.07 -4.21
C ILE A 358 -1.94 14.60 -3.72
N PRO A 359 -3.06 14.38 -4.42
CA PRO A 359 -4.36 14.87 -3.97
C PRO A 359 -4.79 14.26 -2.63
N LYS A 360 -4.44 12.99 -2.35
CA LYS A 360 -4.79 12.34 -1.07
C LYS A 360 -4.03 12.96 0.09
N TRP A 361 -2.73 13.20 -0.09
CA TRP A 361 -1.92 13.90 0.90
C TRP A 361 -2.39 15.34 1.11
N GLN A 362 -2.77 16.05 0.04
CA GLN A 362 -3.33 17.39 0.18
C GLN A 362 -4.64 17.37 0.98
N MET A 363 -5.53 16.41 0.70
CA MET A 363 -6.75 16.22 1.49
C MET A 363 -6.45 15.93 2.97
N LEU A 364 -5.42 15.12 3.26
CA LEU A 364 -4.97 14.86 4.63
C LEU A 364 -4.48 16.14 5.32
N VAL A 365 -3.67 16.95 4.63
CA VAL A 365 -3.18 18.22 5.18
C VAL A 365 -4.36 19.16 5.46
N ASP A 366 -5.30 19.27 4.53
CA ASP A 366 -6.48 20.12 4.69
C ASP A 366 -7.40 19.62 5.82
N GLU A 367 -7.61 18.30 5.94
CA GLU A 367 -8.42 17.69 7.01
C GLU A 367 -7.79 17.91 8.38
N VAL A 368 -6.47 17.73 8.54
CA VAL A 368 -5.77 17.99 9.81
C VAL A 368 -5.82 19.47 10.20
N ARG A 369 -5.72 20.38 9.23
CA ARG A 369 -5.75 21.84 9.46
C ARG A 369 -7.15 22.38 9.78
N THR A 370 -8.22 21.70 9.36
CA THR A 370 -9.58 22.24 9.44
C THR A 370 -10.47 21.50 10.44
N THR A 371 -10.81 20.25 10.12
CA THR A 371 -11.87 19.47 10.79
C THR A 371 -11.31 18.43 11.76
N HIS A 372 -10.08 17.98 11.53
CA HIS A 372 -9.37 16.97 12.31
C HIS A 372 -10.17 15.66 12.51
N CYS A 373 -10.85 15.18 11.45
CA CYS A 373 -11.62 13.94 11.52
C CYS A 373 -10.70 12.71 11.56
N GLU A 374 -10.48 12.16 12.76
CA GLU A 374 -9.62 10.99 12.99
C GLU A 374 -9.94 9.81 12.07
N GLU A 375 -11.22 9.52 11.83
CA GLU A 375 -11.62 8.40 10.98
C GLU A 375 -11.15 8.57 9.53
N LYS A 376 -11.26 9.78 8.98
CA LYS A 376 -10.78 10.06 7.62
C LYS A 376 -9.26 10.05 7.57
N ILE A 377 -8.61 10.69 8.54
CA ILE A 377 -7.15 10.74 8.65
C ILE A 377 -6.58 9.32 8.68
N HIS A 378 -7.11 8.48 9.56
CA HIS A 378 -6.72 7.08 9.68
C HIS A 378 -6.93 6.31 8.37
N ARG A 379 -8.08 6.50 7.70
CA ARG A 379 -8.38 5.84 6.43
C ARG A 379 -7.38 6.19 5.34
N TYR A 380 -7.12 7.48 5.11
CA TYR A 380 -6.20 7.93 4.06
C TYR A 380 -4.75 7.54 4.38
N LEU A 381 -4.29 7.70 5.63
CA LEU A 381 -2.94 7.27 6.01
C LEU A 381 -2.75 5.76 5.83
N SER A 382 -3.74 4.95 6.22
CA SER A 382 -3.70 3.50 6.05
C SER A 382 -3.70 3.08 4.57
N GLU A 383 -4.40 3.82 3.72
CA GLU A 383 -4.47 3.54 2.28
C GLU A 383 -3.16 3.88 1.56
N ILE A 384 -2.60 5.06 1.84
CA ILE A 384 -1.37 5.55 1.22
C ILE A 384 -0.17 4.71 1.65
N LEU A 385 -0.06 4.42 2.95
CA LEU A 385 1.09 3.74 3.54
C LEU A 385 0.91 2.22 3.58
N TYR A 386 -0.11 1.69 2.89
CA TYR A 386 -0.25 0.24 2.72
C TYR A 386 0.94 -0.34 1.96
N CYS A 387 1.36 -1.55 2.35
CA CYS A 387 2.57 -2.24 1.89
C CYS A 387 3.90 -1.67 2.38
N TYR A 388 3.92 -0.55 3.12
CA TYR A 388 5.15 0.04 3.63
C TYR A 388 5.45 -0.39 5.07
N VAL A 389 6.70 -0.75 5.34
CA VAL A 389 7.17 -1.08 6.70
C VAL A 389 7.61 0.16 7.46
N ALA A 390 8.00 1.21 6.73
CA ALA A 390 8.50 2.45 7.26
C ALA A 390 8.08 3.63 6.41
N VAL A 391 8.18 4.83 6.96
CA VAL A 391 7.83 6.07 6.28
C VAL A 391 8.79 7.17 6.68
N THR A 392 9.22 8.02 5.75
CA THR A 392 10.18 9.11 5.97
C THR A 392 9.85 10.31 5.10
N ASP A 393 10.42 11.48 5.43
CA ASP A 393 10.33 12.71 4.64
C ASP A 393 8.91 13.32 4.57
N VAL A 394 8.80 14.49 3.93
CA VAL A 394 7.51 15.07 3.59
C VAL A 394 6.77 14.23 2.54
N PRO A 395 5.43 14.22 2.58
CA PRO A 395 4.55 14.92 3.54
C PRO A 395 4.42 14.20 4.89
N SER A 396 4.81 12.93 4.97
CA SER A 396 4.51 12.04 6.09
C SER A 396 5.07 12.46 7.45
N CYS A 397 6.25 13.09 7.50
CA CYS A 397 6.87 13.54 8.76
C CYS A 397 6.00 14.57 9.51
N ALA A 398 5.12 15.28 8.80
CA ALA A 398 4.18 16.23 9.39
C ALA A 398 3.06 15.54 10.20
N PHE A 399 2.80 14.25 9.93
CA PHE A 399 1.73 13.43 10.52
C PHE A 399 2.25 12.45 11.58
N TYR A 400 3.43 12.69 12.17
CA TYR A 400 4.05 11.75 13.10
C TYR A 400 3.15 11.42 14.30
N ARG A 401 2.30 12.36 14.76
CA ARG A 401 1.39 12.16 15.89
C ARG A 401 0.26 11.21 15.53
N GLU A 402 -0.38 11.47 14.40
CA GLU A 402 -1.45 10.65 13.83
C GLU A 402 -0.92 9.24 13.56
N LEU A 403 0.26 9.12 12.96
CA LEU A 403 0.92 7.83 12.72
C LEU A 403 1.27 7.10 14.02
N MET A 404 1.72 7.81 15.06
CA MET A 404 2.01 7.22 16.36
C MET A 404 0.76 6.68 17.06
N ASN A 405 -0.39 7.33 16.85
CA ASN A 405 -1.69 6.90 17.38
C ASN A 405 -2.23 5.67 16.63
N ILE A 406 -2.10 5.66 15.29
CA ILE A 406 -2.53 4.55 14.43
C ILE A 406 -1.65 3.32 14.65
N HIS A 407 -0.34 3.52 14.84
CA HIS A 407 0.64 2.46 15.01
C HIS A 407 1.34 2.59 16.37
N PRO A 408 0.69 2.21 17.49
CA PRO A 408 1.18 2.46 18.85
C PRO A 408 2.54 1.80 19.15
N TYR A 409 2.86 0.71 18.45
CA TYR A 409 4.13 -0.01 18.60
C TYR A 409 5.24 0.45 17.65
N ALA A 410 4.91 1.32 16.68
CA ALA A 410 5.91 1.84 15.76
C ALA A 410 6.94 2.69 16.49
N LYS A 411 8.23 2.46 16.23
CA LYS A 411 9.32 3.27 16.75
C LYS A 411 9.48 4.54 15.91
N VAL A 412 9.92 5.62 16.53
CA VAL A 412 10.13 6.91 15.85
C VAL A 412 11.62 7.17 15.68
N VAL A 413 12.04 7.54 14.48
CA VAL A 413 13.40 7.95 14.17
C VAL A 413 13.39 9.41 13.73
N LEU A 414 14.09 10.26 14.46
CA LEU A 414 14.29 11.67 14.15
C LEU A 414 15.70 11.87 13.59
N THR A 415 15.82 12.00 12.27
CA THR A 415 17.09 12.34 11.63
C THR A 415 17.39 13.82 11.78
N VAL A 416 18.60 14.17 12.24
CA VAL A 416 19.03 15.55 12.48
C VAL A 416 20.42 15.82 11.93
N ARG A 417 20.71 17.09 11.67
CA ARG A 417 22.03 17.59 11.29
C ARG A 417 22.22 19.01 11.82
N ASP A 418 23.40 19.59 11.58
CA ASP A 418 23.63 21.00 11.84
C ASP A 418 22.62 21.88 11.07
N LYS A 419 22.11 22.93 11.71
CA LYS A 419 21.01 23.73 11.18
C LYS A 419 21.41 24.60 9.98
N ASP A 420 22.63 25.11 9.98
CA ASP A 420 23.13 25.98 8.92
C ASP A 420 23.45 25.12 7.68
N ASP A 421 24.02 23.94 7.91
CA ASP A 421 24.19 22.90 6.88
C ASP A 421 22.85 22.43 6.31
N TRP A 422 21.84 22.24 7.17
CA TRP A 422 20.49 21.89 6.74
C TRP A 422 19.89 22.97 5.85
N LEU A 423 19.92 24.23 6.28
CA LEU A 423 19.35 25.34 5.52
C LEU A 423 20.06 25.48 4.16
N ASN A 424 21.38 25.42 4.13
CA ASN A 424 22.15 25.45 2.89
C ASN A 424 21.72 24.34 1.93
N SER A 425 21.57 23.10 2.42
CA SER A 425 21.06 22.00 1.59
C SER A 425 19.61 22.17 1.18
N PHE A 426 18.76 22.73 2.06
CA PHE A 426 17.34 22.96 1.82
C PHE A 426 17.15 23.97 0.69
N ARG A 427 17.89 25.08 0.71
CA ARG A 427 17.88 26.10 -0.35
C ARG A 427 18.29 25.55 -1.70
N GLN A 428 19.33 24.71 -1.72
CA GLN A 428 19.87 24.22 -2.98
C GLN A 428 19.04 23.10 -3.63
N VAL A 429 18.30 22.31 -2.84
CA VAL A 429 17.63 21.09 -3.34
C VAL A 429 16.12 21.13 -3.25
N ILE A 430 15.55 21.80 -2.24
CA ILE A 430 14.10 21.80 -1.99
C ILE A 430 13.46 23.11 -2.42
N MET A 431 13.96 24.23 -1.91
CA MET A 431 13.30 25.52 -2.08
C MET A 431 14.30 26.69 -2.14
N PRO A 432 14.79 27.02 -3.35
CA PRO A 432 15.57 28.24 -3.58
C PRO A 432 14.76 29.48 -3.21
N LYS A 433 15.46 30.53 -2.79
CA LYS A 433 14.80 31.81 -2.50
C LYS A 433 14.16 32.41 -3.75
N SER A 434 13.13 33.22 -3.58
CA SER A 434 12.44 33.87 -4.69
C SER A 434 13.32 34.83 -5.48
N ASP A 435 14.33 35.42 -4.85
CA ASP A 435 15.32 36.29 -5.48
C ASP A 435 16.56 35.54 -6.01
N ASP A 436 16.64 34.21 -5.83
CA ASP A 436 17.74 33.40 -6.33
C ASP A 436 17.76 33.39 -7.88
N PRO A 437 18.84 33.85 -8.53
CA PRO A 437 18.95 33.86 -9.98
C PRO A 437 18.80 32.47 -10.64
N SER A 438 19.09 31.41 -9.90
CA SER A 438 18.99 30.02 -10.35
C SER A 438 17.57 29.44 -10.24
N LYS A 439 16.61 30.12 -9.58
CA LYS A 439 15.24 29.62 -9.37
C LYS A 439 14.54 29.22 -10.66
N LYS A 440 14.65 30.03 -11.72
CA LYS A 440 14.08 29.69 -13.04
C LYS A 440 14.64 28.38 -13.59
N GLN A 441 15.94 28.14 -13.38
CA GLN A 441 16.58 26.92 -13.85
C GLN A 441 16.21 25.70 -12.99
N PHE A 442 15.91 25.91 -11.71
CA PHE A 442 15.41 24.89 -10.80
C PHE A 442 13.99 24.44 -11.20
N GLU A 443 13.08 25.38 -11.45
CA GLU A 443 11.72 25.07 -11.89
C GLU A 443 11.69 24.40 -13.27
N GLU A 444 12.56 24.83 -14.19
CA GLU A 444 12.73 24.17 -15.48
C GLU A 444 13.15 22.71 -15.32
N ALA A 445 14.14 22.44 -14.46
CA ALA A 445 14.61 21.08 -14.22
C ALA A 445 13.53 20.19 -13.58
N LYS A 446 12.73 20.71 -12.65
CA LYS A 446 11.58 20.00 -12.09
C LYS A 446 10.55 19.63 -13.15
N ARG A 447 10.25 20.56 -14.06
CA ARG A 447 9.30 20.31 -15.16
C ARG A 447 9.82 19.22 -16.10
N LEU A 448 11.09 19.29 -16.48
CA LEU A 448 11.74 18.25 -17.30
C LEU A 448 11.82 16.90 -16.57
N ALA A 449 11.90 16.92 -15.24
CA ALA A 449 11.84 15.73 -14.40
C ALA A 449 10.44 15.14 -14.23
N GLY A 450 9.41 15.74 -14.83
CA GLY A 450 8.03 15.25 -14.72
C GLY A 450 7.41 15.45 -13.33
N VAL A 451 7.98 16.31 -12.49
CA VAL A 451 7.43 16.63 -11.17
C VAL A 451 6.14 17.45 -11.35
N PRO A 452 4.99 17.01 -10.79
CA PRO A 452 3.71 17.73 -10.93
C PRO A 452 3.75 19.09 -10.25
N ILE A 453 3.06 20.08 -10.81
CA ILE A 453 3.04 21.45 -10.24
C ILE A 453 2.35 21.46 -8.87
N GLU A 454 1.38 20.57 -8.67
CA GLU A 454 0.66 20.35 -7.43
C GLU A 454 1.57 19.91 -6.28
N TRP A 455 2.75 19.34 -6.58
CA TRP A 455 3.75 18.99 -5.58
C TRP A 455 4.21 20.20 -4.76
N ASP A 456 4.34 21.38 -5.38
CA ASP A 456 4.85 22.57 -4.69
C ASP A 456 3.91 23.06 -3.60
N LYS A 457 2.61 23.00 -3.87
CA LYS A 457 1.58 23.29 -2.88
C LYS A 457 1.62 22.27 -1.74
N LEU A 458 1.67 20.98 -2.07
CA LEU A 458 1.71 19.92 -1.07
C LEU A 458 2.95 20.03 -0.18
N LEU A 459 4.13 20.25 -0.77
CA LEU A 459 5.39 20.45 -0.06
C LEU A 459 5.28 21.64 0.92
N THR A 460 4.79 22.78 0.44
CA THR A 460 4.64 24.01 1.23
C THR A 460 3.68 23.80 2.40
N ASP A 461 2.49 23.26 2.14
CA ASP A 461 1.48 23.05 3.17
C ASP A 461 1.90 21.97 4.19
N SER A 462 2.62 20.93 3.74
CA SER A 462 3.17 19.90 4.63
C SER A 462 4.25 20.45 5.55
N LEU A 463 5.10 21.36 5.05
CA LEU A 463 6.10 22.05 5.87
C LEU A 463 5.44 22.97 6.90
N LYS A 464 4.43 23.74 6.50
CA LYS A 464 3.62 24.55 7.43
C LYS A 464 3.01 23.70 8.54
N LEU A 465 2.48 22.53 8.19
CA LEU A 465 1.94 21.57 9.14
C LEU A 465 3.03 21.02 10.08
N ALA A 466 4.17 20.58 9.54
CA ALA A 466 5.29 20.07 10.34
C ALA A 466 5.85 21.12 11.33
N PHE A 467 5.97 22.36 10.87
CA PHE A 467 6.41 23.50 11.68
C PHE A 467 5.31 24.03 12.62
N GLN A 468 4.07 23.58 12.45
CA GLN A 468 2.89 24.06 13.18
C GLN A 468 2.77 25.59 13.09
N LYS A 469 2.95 26.12 11.88
CA LYS A 469 2.96 27.56 11.60
C LYS A 469 2.42 27.82 10.20
N GLU A 470 1.36 28.62 10.10
CA GLU A 470 0.68 28.95 8.84
C GLU A 470 1.36 30.10 8.08
N ASP A 471 1.73 31.13 8.83
CA ASP A 471 2.37 32.35 8.32
C ASP A 471 3.89 32.17 8.33
N ILE A 472 4.38 31.34 7.41
CA ILE A 472 5.80 31.14 7.14
C ILE A 472 6.19 31.95 5.92
N ASP A 473 7.14 32.87 6.10
CA ASP A 473 7.89 33.43 4.99
C ASP A 473 9.03 32.46 4.64
N PHE A 474 8.86 31.73 3.54
CA PHE A 474 9.86 30.78 3.10
C PHE A 474 11.13 31.44 2.55
N ASP A 475 11.17 32.76 2.32
CA ASP A 475 12.41 33.47 1.93
C ASP A 475 13.23 33.95 3.15
N ASP A 476 12.64 33.93 4.35
CA ASP A 476 13.31 34.27 5.61
C ASP A 476 14.08 33.07 6.20
N ASP A 477 15.40 33.10 6.04
CA ASP A 477 16.30 32.07 6.57
C ASP A 477 16.28 31.98 8.11
N ALA A 478 16.16 33.10 8.81
CA ALA A 478 16.15 33.11 10.28
C ALA A 478 14.88 32.43 10.79
N MET A 479 13.74 32.71 10.15
CA MET A 479 12.47 32.05 10.46
C MET A 479 12.54 30.54 10.21
N LEU A 480 13.13 30.10 9.08
CA LEU A 480 13.29 28.67 8.79
C LEU A 480 14.19 27.95 9.80
N LEU A 481 15.28 28.56 10.23
CA LEU A 481 16.17 28.00 11.26
C LEU A 481 15.46 27.87 12.61
N GLU A 482 14.68 28.89 13.02
CA GLU A 482 13.87 28.82 14.24
C GLU A 482 12.84 27.68 14.15
N CYS A 483 12.17 27.55 13.00
CA CYS A 483 11.19 26.49 12.77
C CYS A 483 11.83 25.10 12.82
N TYR A 484 13.01 24.92 12.23
CA TYR A 484 13.78 23.67 12.28
C TYR A 484 14.16 23.27 13.70
N GLU A 485 14.75 24.19 14.48
CA GLU A 485 15.15 23.94 15.86
C GLU A 485 13.93 23.63 16.74
N LYS A 486 12.86 24.42 16.60
CA LYS A 486 11.61 24.22 17.35
C LYS A 486 10.97 22.88 17.02
N HIS A 487 10.92 22.47 15.75
CA HIS A 487 10.37 21.18 15.34
C HIS A 487 11.12 20.02 16.00
N ASN A 488 12.46 20.00 15.87
CA ASN A 488 13.29 18.95 16.44
C ASN A 488 13.20 18.87 17.97
N LYS A 489 13.16 20.04 18.63
CA LYS A 489 12.99 20.12 20.09
C LYS A 489 11.63 19.58 20.52
N THR A 490 10.56 19.98 19.83
CA THR A 490 9.18 19.52 20.09
C THR A 490 9.08 18.00 20.07
N LEU A 491 9.71 17.34 19.09
CA LEU A 491 9.71 15.88 18.98
C LEU A 491 10.47 15.20 20.13
N GLN A 492 11.65 15.73 20.48
CA GLN A 492 12.46 15.22 21.58
C GLN A 492 11.80 15.39 22.95
N GLU A 493 11.00 16.43 23.14
CA GLU A 493 10.28 16.69 24.40
C GLU A 493 9.00 15.87 24.54
N ASN A 494 8.30 15.59 23.44
CA ASN A 494 6.96 14.99 23.48
C ASN A 494 6.93 13.49 23.16
N ILE A 495 7.99 12.91 22.60
CA ILE A 495 8.06 11.46 22.33
C ILE A 495 8.88 10.79 23.44
N PRO A 496 8.37 9.73 24.09
CA PRO A 496 9.13 8.98 25.08
C PRO A 496 10.49 8.50 24.54
N PRO A 497 11.59 8.64 25.30
CA PRO A 497 12.93 8.21 24.84
C PRO A 497 13.01 6.73 24.47
N THR A 498 12.16 5.89 25.05
CA THR A 498 12.05 4.46 24.71
C THR A 498 11.49 4.21 23.32
N ARG A 499 10.77 5.19 22.76
CA ARG A 499 10.13 5.15 21.44
C ARG A 499 10.83 6.06 20.41
N LEU A 500 11.79 6.88 20.83
CA LEU A 500 12.49 7.83 19.96
C LEU A 500 13.99 7.52 19.84
N LEU A 501 14.48 7.41 18.61
CA LEU A 501 15.89 7.53 18.28
C LEU A 501 16.16 8.88 17.61
N VAL A 502 17.05 9.68 18.19
CA VAL A 502 17.66 10.82 17.50
C VAL A 502 18.89 10.31 16.75
N HIS A 503 18.83 10.32 15.42
CA HIS A 503 19.90 9.81 14.55
C HIS A 503 20.59 11.00 13.87
N ARG A 504 21.83 11.29 14.25
CA ARG A 504 22.61 12.38 13.65
C ARG A 504 23.22 11.91 12.34
N LEU A 505 23.27 12.80 11.36
CA LEU A 505 23.93 12.51 10.09
C LEU A 505 25.38 12.06 10.32
N GLY A 506 25.68 10.80 10.00
CA GLY A 506 26.99 10.18 10.23
C GLY A 506 27.01 9.07 11.29
N ASP A 507 25.96 8.92 12.09
CA ASP A 507 25.86 7.93 13.18
C ASP A 507 25.95 6.47 12.70
N GLY A 508 25.57 6.20 11.44
CA GLY A 508 25.70 4.87 10.83
C GLY A 508 24.72 3.82 11.38
N TRP A 509 25.09 2.55 11.24
CA TRP A 509 24.24 1.40 11.56
C TRP A 509 24.05 1.16 13.06
N GLU A 510 25.11 1.28 13.86
CA GLU A 510 25.12 0.80 15.24
C GLU A 510 23.97 1.34 16.11
N PRO A 511 23.72 2.67 16.19
CA PRO A 511 22.62 3.18 17.01
C PRO A 511 21.25 2.81 16.44
N LEU A 512 21.11 2.75 15.10
CA LEU A 512 19.86 2.35 14.44
C LEU A 512 19.53 0.89 14.74
N CYS A 513 20.44 -0.04 14.43
CA CYS A 513 20.23 -1.47 14.64
C CYS A 513 20.00 -1.81 16.13
N ARG A 514 20.75 -1.19 17.05
CA ARG A 514 20.54 -1.34 18.49
C ARG A 514 19.14 -0.88 18.90
N PHE A 515 18.71 0.29 18.44
CA PHE A 515 17.38 0.81 18.74
C PHE A 515 16.28 -0.08 18.18
N LEU A 516 16.48 -0.70 17.02
CA LEU A 516 15.51 -1.58 16.38
C LEU A 516 15.53 -3.03 16.90
N ASN A 517 16.55 -3.41 17.68
CA ASN A 517 16.80 -4.79 18.12
C ASN A 517 17.02 -5.76 16.95
N VAL A 518 17.84 -5.34 15.98
CA VAL A 518 18.24 -6.13 14.82
C VAL A 518 19.76 -6.16 14.71
N ASP A 519 20.29 -7.15 14.00
CA ASP A 519 21.73 -7.21 13.73
C ASP A 519 22.16 -6.12 12.74
N VAL A 520 23.42 -5.70 12.84
CA VAL A 520 24.04 -4.82 11.84
C VAL A 520 24.21 -5.60 10.53
N PRO A 521 23.72 -5.10 9.38
CA PRO A 521 23.90 -5.78 8.11
C PRO A 521 25.38 -6.05 7.80
N ALA A 522 25.75 -7.32 7.63
CA ALA A 522 27.13 -7.72 7.42
C ALA A 522 27.66 -7.23 6.07
N ASN A 523 28.82 -6.58 6.07
CA ASN A 523 29.52 -6.09 4.87
C ASN A 523 28.76 -5.05 4.01
N ILE A 524 27.70 -4.45 4.52
CA ILE A 524 26.96 -3.39 3.83
C ILE A 524 27.27 -2.04 4.50
N PRO A 525 27.91 -1.08 3.82
CA PRO A 525 28.15 0.25 4.38
C PRO A 525 26.82 0.98 4.59
N TYR A 526 26.76 1.86 5.60
CA TYR A 526 25.55 2.66 5.82
C TYR A 526 25.28 3.55 4.59
N PRO A 527 24.03 3.61 4.08
CA PRO A 527 23.71 4.33 2.86
C PRO A 527 24.07 5.82 2.89
N LYS A 528 24.64 6.32 1.80
CA LYS A 528 24.95 7.75 1.58
C LYS A 528 24.27 8.22 0.30
N MET A 529 22.96 8.39 0.38
CA MET A 529 22.10 8.73 -0.75
C MET A 529 21.81 10.23 -0.79
N ASN A 530 21.39 10.73 -1.96
CA ASN A 530 20.85 12.08 -2.13
C ASN A 530 21.81 13.20 -1.67
N GLN A 531 23.10 13.03 -1.95
CA GLN A 531 24.10 14.06 -1.64
C GLN A 531 23.89 15.27 -2.55
N LEU A 532 24.23 16.45 -2.05
CA LEU A 532 24.07 17.70 -2.81
C LEU A 532 24.78 17.66 -4.17
N SER A 533 25.99 17.11 -4.22
CA SER A 533 26.75 16.96 -5.47
C SER A 533 26.01 16.10 -6.50
N ASP A 534 25.29 15.08 -6.05
CA ASP A 534 24.60 14.15 -6.93
C ASP A 534 23.31 14.79 -7.46
N MET A 535 22.61 15.56 -6.62
CA MET A 535 21.43 16.33 -7.04
C MET A 535 21.78 17.46 -8.02
N ILE A 536 22.94 18.11 -7.86
CA ILE A 536 23.42 19.10 -8.82
C ILE A 536 23.75 18.43 -10.16
N LYS A 537 24.49 17.31 -10.14
CA LYS A 537 24.78 16.53 -11.36
C LYS A 537 23.50 16.06 -12.06
N LEU A 538 22.54 15.51 -11.32
CA LEU A 538 21.26 15.04 -11.86
C LEU A 538 20.52 16.20 -12.56
N ARG A 539 20.46 17.37 -11.93
CA ARG A 539 19.84 18.58 -12.52
C ARG A 539 20.49 18.96 -13.84
N ASP A 540 21.82 18.96 -13.90
CA ASP A 540 22.56 19.33 -15.11
C ASP A 540 22.36 18.30 -16.23
N LEU A 541 22.24 17.02 -15.87
CA LEU A 541 21.94 15.96 -16.83
C LEU A 541 20.51 16.02 -17.34
N ILE A 542 19.52 16.26 -16.48
CA ILE A 542 18.11 16.43 -16.89
C ILE A 542 17.99 17.59 -17.88
N LYS A 543 18.68 18.70 -17.62
CA LYS A 543 18.73 19.83 -18.57
C LYS A 543 19.35 19.43 -19.92
N LYS A 544 20.39 18.59 -19.89
CA LYS A 544 21.11 18.15 -21.09
C LYS A 544 20.30 17.15 -21.92
N PHE A 545 19.61 16.22 -21.27
CA PHE A 545 18.92 15.09 -21.91
C PHE A 545 17.40 15.26 -22.03
N GLY A 546 16.83 16.27 -21.37
CA GLY A 546 15.43 16.67 -21.50
C GLY A 546 14.43 15.88 -20.63
N SER A 547 14.83 14.75 -20.04
CA SER A 547 13.98 14.00 -19.11
C SER A 547 14.77 13.17 -18.12
N VAL A 548 14.13 12.75 -17.03
CA VAL A 548 14.72 11.86 -16.01
C VAL A 548 14.94 10.45 -16.55
N GLU A 549 13.99 9.93 -17.35
CA GLU A 549 14.06 8.61 -17.96
C GLU A 549 15.27 8.48 -18.89
N GLU A 550 15.56 9.53 -19.65
CA GLU A 550 16.69 9.55 -20.57
C GLU A 550 18.03 9.64 -19.81
N VAL A 551 18.04 10.35 -18.67
CA VAL A 551 19.19 10.33 -17.74
C VAL A 551 19.37 8.95 -17.13
N ALA A 552 18.29 8.28 -16.69
CA ALA A 552 18.34 6.91 -16.17
C ALA A 552 18.97 5.95 -17.19
N ARG A 553 18.54 6.06 -18.46
CA ARG A 553 18.99 5.23 -19.57
C ARG A 553 20.47 5.44 -19.90
N MET A 554 20.94 6.68 -19.83
CA MET A 554 22.31 7.07 -20.20
C MET A 554 23.29 7.00 -19.01
N HIS A 555 22.78 7.13 -17.78
CA HIS A 555 23.53 7.23 -16.54
C HIS A 555 22.85 6.45 -15.39
N PRO A 556 22.80 5.11 -15.47
CA PRO A 556 22.04 4.26 -14.54
C PRO A 556 22.50 4.29 -13.08
N GLY A 557 23.62 4.94 -12.75
CA GLY A 557 24.15 5.06 -11.37
C GLY A 557 23.98 6.44 -10.74
N ILE A 558 23.18 7.34 -11.33
CA ILE A 558 22.98 8.70 -10.82
C ILE A 558 21.66 8.86 -10.05
N MET A 559 20.68 8.00 -10.28
CA MET A 559 19.41 8.00 -9.54
C MET A 559 19.43 7.04 -8.37
#